data_AF-A0A2E0IER6-F1
#
_entry.id   AF-A0A2E0IER6-F1
#
_cell.length_a   1.000
_cell.length_b   1.000
_cell.length_c   1.000
_cell.angle_alpha   90.00
_cell.angle_beta   90.00
_cell.angle_gamma   90.00
#
_symmetry.space_group_name_H-M   'P 1'
#
loop_
_entity.id
_entity.type
_entity.pdbx_description
1 polymer ?
#
loop_
_entity_poly.entity_id
_entity_poly.type
_entity_poly.pdbx_seq_one_letter_code
_entity_poly.pdbx_strand_id
1 'polypeptide(L)' 'MYNGKIFTVVLWIVLGVNYGLNFSTWLNFFAVLLLAIHLLEFIFFFKTIKDSEDNLIKAFFQTLIFGILYIGPLKKEQNK' A
#
# COMPACT_ATOMS: atom_id res chain seq x y z
N MET A 1 12.59 0.92 -9.11
CA MET A 1 11.61 0.08 -8.38
C MET A 1 12.02 -0.19 -6.93
N TYR A 2 13.29 -0.52 -6.65
CA TYR A 2 13.78 -0.85 -5.29
C TYR A 2 13.68 0.33 -4.29
N ASN A 3 14.12 1.52 -4.70
CA ASN A 3 14.13 2.71 -3.82
C ASN A 3 12.73 3.14 -3.37
N GLY A 4 11.71 2.95 -4.22
CA GLY A 4 10.31 3.29 -3.89
C GLY A 4 9.74 2.39 -2.80
N LYS A 5 10.02 1.08 -2.85
CA LYS A 5 9.59 0.13 -1.81
C LYS A 5 10.29 0.37 -0.47
N ILE A 6 11.58 0.71 -0.51
CA ILE A 6 12.32 1.06 0.72
C ILE A 6 11.73 2.33 1.34
N PHE A 7 11.45 3.36 0.52
CA PHE A 7 10.85 4.59 0.99
C PHE A 7 9.47 4.36 1.65
N THR A 8 8.59 3.57 1.03
CA THR A 8 7.26 3.30 1.62
C THR A 8 7.35 2.54 2.93
N VAL A 9 8.28 1.59 3.07
CA VAL A 9 8.49 0.87 4.35
C VAL A 9 8.98 1.83 5.43
N VAL A 10 9.97 2.67 5.13
CA VAL A 10 10.48 3.68 6.07
C VAL A 10 9.38 4.65 6.47
N LEU A 11 8.57 5.10 5.50
CA LEU A 11 7.42 5.98 5.76
C LEU A 11 6.42 5.33 6.72
N TRP A 12 6.05 4.06 6.49
CA TRP A 12 5.13 3.34 7.37
C TRP A 12 5.69 3.15 8.78
N ILE A 13 6.99 2.92 8.94
CA ILE A 13 7.64 2.83 10.25
C ILE A 13 7.53 4.16 10.99
N VAL A 14 7.89 5.27 10.34
CA VAL A 14 7.84 6.61 10.93
C VAL A 14 6.40 6.96 11.33
N LEU A 15 5.43 6.71 10.45
CA LEU A 15 4.02 6.96 10.73
C LEU A 15 3.47 6.05 11.83
N GLY A 16 3.85 4.77 11.86
CA GLY A 16 3.46 3.82 12.90
C GLY A 16 3.98 4.22 14.28
N VAL A 17 5.25 4.63 14.37
CA VAL A 17 5.84 5.15 15.62
C VAL A 17 5.13 6.45 16.05
N ASN A 18 4.89 7.38 15.12
CA ASN A 18 4.17 8.61 15.40
C ASN A 18 2.75 8.35 15.93
N TYR A 19 2.05 7.36 15.37
CA TYR A 19 0.70 6.96 15.79
C TYR A 19 0.69 6.28 17.15
N GLY A 20 1.62 5.34 17.39
CA GLY A 20 1.71 4.61 18.67
C GLY A 20 2.11 5.49 19.85
N LEU A 21 2.94 6.50 19.62
CA LEU A 21 3.41 7.44 20.65
C LEU A 21 2.64 8.76 20.66
N ASN A 22 1.67 8.92 19.74
CA ASN A 22 0.85 10.11 19.56
C ASN A 22 1.67 11.43 19.46
N PHE A 23 2.82 11.40 18.77
CA PHE A 23 3.71 12.56 18.68
C PHE A 23 3.11 13.73 17.92
N SER A 24 2.38 13.46 16.82
CA SER A 24 1.77 14.49 15.99
C SER A 24 0.43 14.03 15.41
N THR A 25 -0.63 14.72 15.79
CA THR A 25 -1.98 14.49 15.28
C THR A 25 -2.06 14.68 13.75
N TRP A 26 -1.31 15.63 13.20
CA TRP A 26 -1.24 15.87 11.76
C TRP A 26 -0.67 14.67 11.00
N LEU A 27 0.42 14.09 11.50
CA LEU A 27 1.02 12.89 10.89
C LEU A 27 0.11 11.66 11.07
N ASN A 28 -0.66 11.60 12.16
CA ASN A 28 -1.68 10.54 12.34
C ASN A 28 -2.79 10.65 11.30
N PHE A 29 -3.32 11.85 11.06
CA PHE A 29 -4.28 12.08 9.98
C PHE A 29 -3.70 11.72 8.62
N PHE A 30 -2.45 12.08 8.36
CA PHE A 30 -1.77 11.73 7.11
C PHE A 30 -1.63 10.20 6.94
N ALA A 31 -1.30 9.47 8.01
CA ALA A 31 -1.24 8.01 7.99
C ALA A 31 -2.60 7.37 7.68
N VAL A 32 -3.67 7.85 8.30
CA VAL A 32 -5.04 7.38 8.04
C VAL A 32 -5.46 7.68 6.60
N LEU A 33 -5.13 8.87 6.09
CA LEU A 33 -5.43 9.28 4.72
C LEU A 33 -4.69 8.39 3.70
N LEU A 34 -3.40 8.12 3.93
CA LEU A 34 -2.63 7.17 3.11
C LEU A 34 -3.25 5.77 3.13
N LEU A 35 -3.65 5.28 4.30
CA LEU A 35 -4.28 3.97 4.43
C LEU A 35 -5.62 3.91 3.67
N ALA A 36 -6.42 4.98 3.72
CA ALA A 36 -7.67 5.10 2.97
C ALA A 36 -7.43 5.12 1.45
N ILE A 37 -6.41 5.83 0.97
CA ILE A 37 -6.05 5.82 -0.46
C ILE A 37 -5.65 4.40 -0.90
N HIS A 38 -4.80 3.70 -0.14
CA HIS A 38 -4.40 2.34 -0.47
C HIS A 38 -5.58 1.35 -0.45
N LEU A 39 -6.56 1.55 0.43
CA LEU A 39 -7.82 0.78 0.41
C LEU A 39 -8.61 1.05 -0.87
N LEU A 40 -8.72 2.31 -1.30
CA LEU A 40 -9.38 2.65 -2.56
C LEU A 40 -8.63 2.05 -3.76
N GLU A 41 -7.30 2.06 -3.76
CA GLU A 41 -6.50 1.40 -4.79
C GLU A 41 -6.77 -0.10 -4.83
N PHE A 42 -6.82 -0.77 -3.68
CA PHE A 42 -7.15 -2.19 -3.60
C PHE A 42 -8.54 -2.49 -4.19
N ILE A 43 -9.55 -1.68 -3.86
CA ILE A 43 -10.93 -1.87 -4.37
C ILE A 43 -10.99 -1.59 -5.87
N PHE A 44 -10.36 -0.51 -6.33
CA PHE A 44 -10.37 -0.13 -7.74
C PHE A 44 -9.65 -1.17 -8.61
N PHE A 45 -8.51 -1.67 -8.14
CA PHE A 45 -7.73 -2.71 -8.82
C PHE A 45 -8.06 -4.13 -8.34
N PHE A 46 -9.20 -4.32 -7.67
CA PHE A 46 -9.58 -5.61 -7.10
C PHE A 46 -9.66 -6.71 -8.16
N LYS A 47 -10.17 -6.40 -9.36
CA LYS A 47 -10.24 -7.35 -10.47
C LYS A 47 -8.83 -7.82 -10.89
N THR A 48 -7.91 -6.88 -11.10
CA THR A 48 -6.49 -7.15 -11.43
C THR A 48 -5.84 -8.02 -10.36
N ILE A 49 -6.08 -7.72 -9.08
CA ILE A 49 -5.52 -8.46 -7.95
C ILE A 49 -6.12 -9.87 -7.85
N LYS A 50 -7.43 -10.01 -8.04
CA LYS A 50 -8.11 -11.30 -7.97
C LYS A 50 -7.68 -12.24 -9.09
N ASP A 51 -7.37 -11.70 -10.26
CA ASP A 51 -6.88 -12.46 -11.41
C ASP A 51 -5.37 -12.71 -11.34
N SER A 52 -4.67 -12.23 -10.30
CA SER A 52 -3.27 -12.57 -10.06
C SER A 52 -3.16 -13.92 -9.33
N GLU A 53 -2.07 -14.65 -9.55
CA GLU A 53 -1.81 -15.94 -8.87
C GLU A 53 -1.56 -15.80 -7.36
N ASP A 54 -1.44 -14.57 -6.85
CA ASP A 54 -1.20 -14.30 -5.45
C ASP A 54 -2.47 -14.48 -4.59
N ASN A 55 -2.30 -14.99 -3.38
CA ASN A 55 -3.39 -15.07 -2.40
C ASN A 55 -3.97 -13.66 -2.14
N LEU A 56 -5.29 -13.52 -2.25
CA LEU A 56 -6.02 -12.26 -2.03
C LEU A 56 -5.61 -11.53 -0.75
N ILE A 57 -5.39 -12.26 0.35
CA ILE A 57 -4.98 -11.65 1.64
C ILE A 57 -3.56 -11.06 1.51
N LYS A 58 -2.64 -11.79 0.88
CA LYS A 58 -1.28 -11.31 0.65
C LYS A 58 -1.29 -10.09 -0.25
N ALA A 59 -2.07 -10.12 -1.33
CA ALA A 59 -2.20 -8.99 -2.25
C ALA A 59 -2.84 -7.76 -1.61
N PHE A 60 -3.78 -7.94 -0.68
CA PHE A 60 -4.34 -6.88 0.14
C PHE A 60 -3.27 -6.19 0.98
N PHE A 61 -2.50 -6.95 1.76
CA PHE A 61 -1.42 -6.36 2.57
C PHE A 61 -0.32 -5.72 1.72
N GLN A 62 0.04 -6.33 0.59
CA GLN A 62 0.98 -5.73 -0.35
C GLN A 62 0.45 -4.40 -0.92
N THR A 63 -0.84 -4.31 -1.23
CA THR A 63 -1.47 -3.06 -1.69
C THR A 63 -1.56 -2.02 -0.57
N LEU A 64 -1.84 -2.41 0.67
CA LEU A 64 -1.84 -1.49 1.80
C LEU A 64 -0.45 -0.87 2.06
N ILE A 65 0.61 -1.67 1.90
CA ILE A 65 1.99 -1.22 2.19
C ILE A 65 2.58 -0.46 1.01
N PHE A 66 2.34 -0.93 -0.22
CA PHE A 66 3.02 -0.46 -1.43
C PHE A 66 2.10 0.21 -2.46
N GLY A 67 0.78 0.03 -2.35
CA GLY A 67 -0.19 0.61 -3.26
C GLY A 67 0.02 0.25 -4.72
N ILE A 68 -0.08 1.27 -5.55
CA ILE A 68 0.33 1.29 -6.97
C ILE A 68 1.69 0.63 -7.23
N LEU A 69 2.68 0.70 -6.32
CA LEU A 69 3.99 0.07 -6.55
C LEU A 69 3.92 -1.46 -6.57
N TYR A 70 2.88 -2.06 -5.97
CA TYR A 70 2.58 -3.48 -6.07
C TYR A 70 1.68 -3.78 -7.28
N ILE A 71 0.65 -2.97 -7.50
CA ILE A 71 -0.35 -3.19 -8.58
C ILE A 71 0.26 -2.97 -9.98
N GLY A 72 1.14 -1.98 -10.13
CA GLY A 72 1.72 -1.61 -11.42
C GLY A 72 2.40 -2.79 -12.14
N PRO A 73 3.29 -3.55 -11.48
CA PRO A 73 3.86 -4.79 -12.01
C PRO A 73 2.80 -5.85 -12.38
N LEU A 74 1.82 -6.12 -11.51
CA LEU A 74 0.77 -7.11 -11.77
C LEU A 74 -0.04 -6.78 -13.02
N LYS A 75 -0.45 -5.52 -13.16
CA LYS A 75 -1.16 -5.04 -14.35
C LYS A 75 -0.29 -5.17 -15.61
N LYS A 76 1.04 -5.03 -15.50
CA LYS A 76 1.94 -5.19 -16.65
C LYS A 76 2.11 -6.64 -17.07
N GLU A 77 2.10 -7.58 -16.12
CA GLU A 77 2.17 -9.01 -16.40
C GLU A 77 0.87 -9.54 -17.03
N GLN A 78 -0.28 -9.05 -16.59
CA GLN A 78 -1.59 -9.45 -17.16
C GLN A 78 -1.90 -8.86 -18.54
N ASN A 79 -1.26 -7.75 -18.93
CA ASN A 79 -1.43 -7.14 -20.26
C ASN A 79 -0.35 -7.59 -21.26
N LYS A 80 0.42 -8.64 -20.92
CA LYS A 80 1.46 -9.24 -21.76
C LYS A 80 0.94 -10.52 -22.37
#